data_AF-A0A3D1U1T0-F1
#
_entry.id   AF-A0A3D1U1T0-F1
#
_cell.length_a   1.000
_cell.length_b   1.000
_cell.length_c   1.000
_cell.angle_alpha   90.00
_cell.angle_beta   90.00
_cell.angle_gamma   90.00
#
_symmetry.space_group_name_H-M   'P 1'
#
loop_
_entity.id
_entity.type
_entity.pdbx_description
1 polymer ?
#
loop_
_entity_poly.entity_id
_entity_poly.type
_entity_poly.pdbx_seq_one_letter_code
_entity_poly.pdbx_strand_id
1 'polypeptide(L)'
;MSCRRSGATKTLPIWSRGSSPHPDRMFPREIVADRQAGTIDVTWDDGHRSLYTAEHLRWSCPCATCAGEWGRPGLLEGVEQLPPDEFRLADVR
;
A
#
# COMPACT_ATOMS: atom_id res chain seq x y z
N MET A 1 -30.01 -10.64 -43.70
CA MET A 1 -29.91 -10.80 -42.24
C MET A 1 -28.95 -9.74 -41.71
N SER A 2 -29.47 -8.61 -41.22
CA SER A 2 -28.68 -7.44 -40.77
C SER A 2 -28.64 -7.44 -39.26
N CYS A 3 -27.46 -7.68 -38.69
CA CYS A 3 -27.22 -7.57 -37.25
C CYS A 3 -26.87 -6.12 -36.94
N ARG A 4 -27.84 -5.35 -36.42
CA ARG A 4 -27.57 -4.01 -35.86
C ARG A 4 -26.77 -4.18 -34.57
N ARG A 5 -25.52 -3.71 -34.54
CA ARG A 5 -24.81 -3.45 -33.28
C ARG A 5 -25.42 -2.20 -32.66
N SER A 6 -26.29 -2.39 -31.68
CA SER A 6 -26.70 -1.30 -30.79
C SER A 6 -25.52 -0.97 -29.87
N GLY A 7 -24.96 0.22 -30.02
CA GLY A 7 -23.96 0.77 -29.12
C GLY A 7 -24.60 1.04 -27.76
N ALA A 8 -24.29 0.21 -26.78
CA ALA A 8 -24.52 0.52 -25.39
C ALA A 8 -23.28 1.26 -24.87
N THR A 9 -23.36 2.58 -24.79
CA THR A 9 -22.44 3.40 -24.00
C THR A 9 -22.63 2.97 -22.55
N LYS A 10 -21.81 2.02 -22.09
CA LYS A 10 -21.78 1.60 -20.70
C LYS A 10 -21.18 2.78 -19.94
N THR A 11 -22.03 3.68 -19.48
CA THR A 11 -21.67 4.71 -18.49
C THR A 11 -21.10 3.95 -17.31
N LEU A 12 -19.77 3.89 -17.24
CA LEU A 12 -19.09 3.38 -16.06
C LEU A 12 -19.52 4.31 -14.92
N PRO A 13 -20.04 3.78 -13.80
CA PRO A 13 -20.39 4.64 -12.68
C PRO A 13 -19.13 5.40 -12.31
N ILE A 14 -19.25 6.72 -12.25
CA ILE A 14 -18.29 7.58 -11.58
C ILE A 14 -18.11 7.02 -10.17
N TRP A 15 -17.00 6.34 -9.91
CA TRP A 15 -16.70 5.88 -8.57
C TRP A 15 -16.53 7.14 -7.73
N SER A 16 -17.55 7.44 -6.93
CA SER A 16 -17.54 8.51 -5.94
C SER A 16 -16.23 8.43 -5.18
N ARG A 17 -15.51 9.55 -5.08
CA ARG A 17 -14.16 9.69 -4.48
C ARG A 17 -14.03 9.30 -3.00
N GLY A 18 -14.85 8.39 -2.46
CA GLY A 18 -14.82 8.04 -1.06
C GLY A 18 -15.53 6.76 -0.64
N SER A 19 -15.81 5.81 -1.55
CA SER A 19 -16.47 4.55 -1.17
C SER A 19 -15.60 3.35 -1.54
N SER A 20 -14.91 2.84 -0.54
CA SER A 20 -14.19 1.58 -0.47
C SER A 20 -15.03 0.39 -0.99
N PRO A 21 -14.58 -0.41 -1.98
CA PRO A 21 -15.34 -1.56 -2.51
C PRO A 21 -15.37 -2.79 -1.59
N HIS A 22 -14.68 -2.73 -0.44
CA HIS A 22 -14.64 -3.79 0.57
C HIS A 22 -15.07 -3.20 1.93
N PRO A 23 -16.22 -3.61 2.49
CA PRO A 23 -16.80 -2.98 3.68
C PRO A 23 -15.95 -3.19 4.95
N ASP A 24 -15.09 -4.20 4.96
CA ASP A 24 -14.26 -4.55 6.13
C ASP A 24 -12.81 -4.04 6.01
N ARG A 25 -12.46 -3.32 4.93
CA ARG A 25 -11.12 -2.78 4.74
C ARG A 25 -11.16 -1.27 4.89
N MET A 26 -10.31 -0.76 5.77
CA MET A 26 -10.02 0.67 5.88
C MET A 26 -9.09 1.08 4.72
N PHE A 27 -9.40 2.19 4.05
CA PHE A 27 -8.63 2.65 2.88
C PHE A 27 -7.87 3.93 3.22
N PRO A 28 -6.57 4.02 2.86
CA PRO A 28 -5.82 5.25 3.04
C PRO A 28 -6.35 6.32 2.07
N ARG A 29 -6.71 7.50 2.59
CA ARG A 29 -7.06 8.67 1.77
C ARG A 29 -5.83 9.49 1.40
N GLU A 30 -4.85 9.57 2.28
CA GLU A 30 -3.61 10.32 2.09
C GLU A 30 -2.43 9.57 2.70
N ILE A 31 -1.30 9.57 2.00
CA ILE A 31 -0.03 9.01 2.47
C ILE A 31 1.05 10.05 2.20
N VAL A 32 1.68 10.56 3.27
CA VAL A 32 2.76 11.56 3.20
C VAL A 32 4.04 10.92 3.73
N ALA A 33 5.09 10.93 2.92
CA ALA A 33 6.40 10.40 3.30
C ALA A 33 7.39 11.55 3.57
N ASP A 34 7.73 11.77 4.84
CA ASP A 34 8.83 12.66 5.23
C ASP A 34 10.14 11.88 5.14
N ARG A 35 10.90 12.18 4.08
CA ARG A 35 12.18 11.50 3.80
C ARG A 35 13.31 11.94 4.72
N GLN A 36 13.24 13.17 5.23
CA GLN A 36 14.26 13.66 6.15
C GLN A 36 14.06 13.04 7.54
N ALA A 37 12.81 12.96 8.00
CA ALA A 37 12.46 12.31 9.26
C ALA A 37 12.44 10.77 9.17
N GLY A 38 12.33 10.20 7.96
CA GLY A 38 12.22 8.75 7.77
C GLY A 38 10.87 8.20 8.22
N THR A 39 9.79 8.98 8.08
CA THR A 39 8.45 8.63 8.56
C THR A 39 7.41 8.68 7.45
N ILE A 40 6.34 7.91 7.65
CA ILE A 40 5.18 7.83 6.77
C ILE A 40 3.94 8.12 7.61
N ASP A 41 3.24 9.18 7.25
CA ASP A 41 1.96 9.58 7.83
C ASP A 41 0.83 9.11 6.92
N VAL A 42 -0.13 8.39 7.50
CA VAL A 42 -1.30 7.85 6.78
C VAL A 42 -2.57 8.40 7.40
N THR A 43 -3.39 9.06 6.59
CA THR A 43 -4.76 9.43 6.94
C THR A 43 -5.73 8.44 6.30
N TRP A 44 -6.57 7.84 7.12
CA TRP A 44 -7.50 6.79 6.74
C TRP A 44 -8.90 7.34 6.42
N ASP A 45 -9.75 6.52 5.81
CA ASP A 45 -11.08 6.93 5.38
C ASP A 45 -12.09 7.13 6.50
N ASP A 46 -11.85 6.52 7.66
CA ASP A 46 -12.56 6.75 8.92
C ASP A 46 -12.07 7.99 9.70
N GLY A 47 -11.03 8.66 9.22
CA GLY A 47 -10.40 9.81 9.87
C GLY A 47 -9.30 9.46 10.87
N HIS A 48 -8.99 8.18 11.08
CA HIS A 48 -7.81 7.78 11.84
C HIS A 48 -6.53 8.31 11.19
N ARG A 49 -5.51 8.60 12.00
CA ARG A 49 -4.19 9.00 11.54
C ARG A 49 -3.12 8.13 12.18
N SER A 50 -2.28 7.54 11.36
CA SER A 50 -1.15 6.71 11.80
C SER A 50 0.17 7.34 11.38
N LEU A 51 1.17 7.30 12.27
CA LEU A 51 2.55 7.66 11.95
C LEU A 51 3.44 6.42 12.11
N TYR A 52 4.16 6.06 11.06
CA TYR A 52 5.09 4.92 11.05
C TYR A 52 6.51 5.40 10.73
N THR A 53 7.52 4.76 11.33
CA THR A 53 8.90 4.88 10.83
C THR A 53 9.09 3.96 9.63
N ALA A 54 9.97 4.33 8.71
CA ALA A 54 10.30 3.50 7.56
C ALA A 54 10.88 2.14 7.97
N GLU A 55 11.63 2.11 9.08
CA GLU A 55 12.16 0.88 9.68
C GLU A 55 11.03 -0.05 10.14
N HIS A 56 10.03 0.47 10.87
CA HIS A 56 8.88 -0.32 11.33
C HIS A 56 8.15 -0.97 10.14
N LEU A 57 7.90 -0.19 9.09
CA LEU A 57 7.24 -0.71 7.88
C LEU A 57 8.11 -1.76 7.17
N ARG A 58 9.45 -1.61 7.18
CA ARG A 58 10.35 -2.61 6.60
C ARG A 58 10.29 -3.93 7.37
N TRP A 59 10.34 -3.90 8.70
CA TRP A 59 10.16 -5.09 9.54
C TRP A 59 8.81 -5.77 9.30
N SER A 60 7.79 -5.00 8.93
CA SER A 60 6.43 -5.49 8.67
C SER A 60 6.17 -5.83 7.19
N CYS A 61 7.19 -5.87 6.34
CA CYS A 61 7.03 -6.07 4.91
C CYS A 61 6.45 -7.49 4.61
N PRO A 62 5.24 -7.59 4.02
CA PRO A 62 4.56 -8.88 3.85
C PRO A 62 4.99 -9.62 2.57
N CYS A 63 6.01 -9.13 1.85
CA CYS A 63 6.41 -9.76 0.58
C CYS A 63 7.14 -11.09 0.83
N ALA A 64 7.07 -11.97 -0.16
CA ALA A 64 7.76 -13.26 -0.16
C ALA A 64 9.25 -13.17 0.18
N THR A 65 9.93 -12.11 -0.30
CA THR A 65 11.35 -11.89 -0.05
C THR A 65 11.63 -11.60 1.43
N CYS A 66 10.81 -10.78 2.08
CA CYS A 66 11.04 -10.33 3.45
C CYS A 66 10.49 -11.30 4.49
N ALA A 67 9.22 -11.70 4.34
CA ALA A 67 8.50 -12.54 5.30
C ALA A 67 8.59 -14.04 4.99
N GLY A 68 8.94 -14.40 3.75
CA GLY A 68 8.95 -15.79 3.29
C GLY A 68 7.61 -16.22 2.70
N GLU A 69 7.62 -17.32 1.96
CA GLU A 69 6.43 -17.95 1.40
C GLU A 69 6.66 -19.45 1.20
N TRP A 70 5.56 -20.22 1.10
CA TRP A 70 5.59 -21.67 0.85
C TRP A 70 6.48 -22.47 1.81
N GLY A 71 6.47 -22.08 3.08
CA GLY A 71 7.25 -22.74 4.13
C GLY A 71 8.75 -22.46 4.08
N ARG A 72 9.20 -21.50 3.26
CA ARG A 72 10.58 -21.03 3.24
C ARG A 72 10.70 -19.74 4.08
N PRO A 73 11.74 -19.63 4.92
CA PRO A 73 11.96 -18.42 5.71
C PRO A 73 12.27 -17.23 4.80
N GLY A 74 11.79 -16.05 5.20
CA GLY A 74 12.10 -14.78 4.53
C GLY A 74 13.44 -14.21 4.96
N LEU A 75 13.91 -13.19 4.25
CA LEU A 75 15.16 -12.48 4.58
C LEU A 75 15.19 -12.00 6.04
N LEU A 76 14.06 -11.46 6.53
CA LEU A 76 14.01 -10.83 7.85
C LEU A 76 14.08 -11.81 9.02
N GLU A 77 13.85 -13.10 8.80
CA GLU A 77 13.90 -14.11 9.86
C GLU A 77 15.32 -14.31 10.41
N GLY A 78 16.35 -14.13 9.56
CA GLY A 78 17.75 -14.25 9.94
C GLY A 78 18.45 -12.92 10.22
N VAL A 79 17.72 -11.80 10.21
CA VAL A 79 18.28 -10.47 10.39
C VAL A 79 18.02 -10.02 11.83
N GLU A 80 19.09 -9.70 12.56
CA GLU A 80 18.97 -9.16 13.93
C GLU A 80 18.84 -7.64 13.94
N GLN A 81 19.48 -6.96 12.98
CA GLN A 81 19.48 -5.51 12.84
C GLN A 81 19.36 -5.13 11.37
N LEU A 82 18.47 -4.18 11.08
CA LEU A 82 18.30 -3.63 9.75
C LEU A 82 19.23 -2.42 9.58
N PRO A 83 20.21 -2.47 8.66
CA PRO A 83 21.06 -1.32 8.36
C PRO A 83 20.24 -0.09 7.91
N PRO A 84 20.61 1.15 8.28
CA PRO A 84 19.82 2.34 7.96
C PRO A 84 19.55 2.59 6.48
N ASP A 85 20.46 2.16 5.61
CA ASP A 85 20.36 2.28 4.16
C ASP A 85 19.26 1.38 3.57
N GLU A 86 18.95 0.26 4.22
CA GLU A 86 17.88 -0.64 3.78
C GLU A 86 16.51 0.04 3.88
N PHE A 87 16.23 0.76 4.96
CA PHE A 87 14.92 1.40 5.18
C PHE A 87 14.88 2.90 4.87
N ARG A 88 15.97 3.49 4.38
CA ARG A 88 16.00 4.91 4.02
C ARG A 88 15.03 5.20 2.87
N LEU A 89 14.12 6.15 3.10
CA LEU A 89 13.21 6.64 2.05
C LEU A 89 13.99 7.50 1.05
N ALA A 90 14.08 7.04 -0.20
CA ALA A 90 14.71 7.76 -1.29
C ALA A 90 13.70 8.06 -2.40
N ASP A 91 13.95 9.10 -3.18
CA ASP A 91 13.14 9.38 -4.36
C ASP A 91 13.41 8.38 -5.47
N VAL A 92 12.32 7.84 -6.01
CA VAL A 92 12.33 7.07 -7.24
C VAL A 92 12.28 8.08 -8.38
N ARG A 93 13.35 8.15 -9.16
CA ARG A 93 13.44 8.99 -10.36
C ARG A 93 12.77 8.33 -11.56
#